data_AF-A0A937K9H0-F1
#
_entry.id   AF-A0A937K9H0-F1
#
_cell.length_a   1.000
_cell.length_b   1.000
_cell.length_c   1.000
_cell.angle_alpha   90.00
_cell.angle_beta   90.00
_cell.angle_gamma   90.00
#
_symmetry.space_group_name_H-M   'P 1'
#
loop_
_entity.id
_entity.type
_entity.pdbx_description
1 polymer ?
#
loop_
_entity_poly.entity_id
_entity_poly.type
_entity_poly.pdbx_seq_one_letter_code
_entity_poly.pdbx_strand_id
1 'polypeptide(L)'
;MVSQNETRKMTGAGMTDFHMTRRTALLGLTAMGALTACGAAPRGRSVASASSSSASAMPIQQNAGFDDWVVSFKNQAEGRGISRSVLDTAFRGAGYIPGVIERDRNQTEFTRTLEDYLAIAASDERVSNGRANYRSFASTLNSVESTYGVEGKVVAAVWGMESSYGTRRGDTPIVSAMATLSYAGRRQEFFTQQLYAVLKILANGDTTPDRMVGSWAGAMGHTQFMPTSYLSYAVDHTGDGRRDIWSDDPTDALASAANYLKRHGWQKGQPWGVEVRLPQGFDRAQAGFSNSRNVDSWNAMGVRDMNGNAVGNYGAARVIEPAGGGGPAFMVFKNFDVIKRYNNATSYAIGVGHLGDRIAGGGPIRGSFGPDPQGLTLDDRKDIQRRLTAKGFDTDGTDGVIGAKSEAAIRAFEAANGMPSTGQATKALLVKLGGRPRA
;
A
#
# COMPACT_ATOMS: atom_id res chain seq x y z
N MET A 1 -52.75 29.74 -13.82
CA MET A 1 -53.20 30.36 -12.55
C MET A 1 -51.96 30.52 -11.70
N VAL A 2 -51.15 31.57 -11.82
CA VAL A 2 -51.31 33.01 -11.46
C VAL A 2 -51.32 33.27 -9.95
N SER A 3 -50.44 34.22 -9.57
CA SER A 3 -50.25 34.99 -8.31
C SER A 3 -49.30 34.37 -7.27
N GLN A 4 -48.09 34.90 -6.99
CA GLN A 4 -47.67 36.23 -6.48
C GLN A 4 -48.41 36.69 -5.21
N ASN A 5 -47.72 36.85 -4.06
CA ASN A 5 -47.15 38.14 -3.63
C ASN A 5 -46.36 38.09 -2.30
N GLU A 6 -45.55 39.14 -2.12
CA GLU A 6 -44.47 39.42 -1.16
C GLU A 6 -44.87 39.69 0.30
N THR A 7 -43.90 39.61 1.25
CA THR A 7 -43.61 40.74 2.19
C THR A 7 -42.26 40.62 2.95
N ARG A 8 -41.40 41.62 2.69
CA ARG A 8 -40.53 42.47 3.57
C ARG A 8 -39.56 41.92 4.65
N LYS A 9 -38.35 42.52 4.59
CA LYS A 9 -37.16 42.51 5.47
C LYS A 9 -37.40 42.95 6.93
N MET A 10 -36.62 42.39 7.87
CA MET A 10 -35.88 43.12 8.92
C MET A 10 -34.62 42.35 9.37
N THR A 11 -33.64 43.13 9.78
CA THR A 11 -32.24 42.86 10.16
C THR A 11 -32.05 42.04 11.44
N GLY A 12 -30.98 41.24 11.49
CA GLY A 12 -30.46 40.66 12.73
C GLY A 12 -29.21 39.82 12.49
N ALA A 13 -28.05 40.33 12.91
CA ALA A 13 -26.80 39.60 12.93
C ALA A 13 -26.89 38.40 13.91
N GLY A 14 -26.38 37.24 13.49
CA GLY A 14 -26.38 36.05 14.33
C GLY A 14 -25.68 34.88 13.63
N MET A 15 -24.42 34.71 13.96
CA MET A 15 -23.60 33.49 13.93
C MET A 15 -24.31 32.25 13.34
N THR A 16 -23.99 31.89 12.10
CA THR A 16 -24.42 30.62 11.51
C THR A 16 -23.39 29.54 11.81
N ASP A 17 -23.73 28.70 12.80
CA ASP A 17 -23.20 27.36 12.95
C ASP A 17 -23.34 26.60 11.63
N PHE A 18 -22.21 26.18 11.06
CA PHE A 18 -22.19 25.32 9.89
C PHE A 18 -22.48 23.89 10.33
N HIS A 19 -23.77 23.53 10.38
CA HIS A 19 -24.20 22.14 10.42
C HIS A 19 -23.80 21.45 9.11
N MET A 20 -22.70 20.69 9.15
CA MET A 20 -22.27 19.86 8.04
C MET A 20 -23.09 18.57 8.04
N THR A 21 -24.14 18.55 7.24
CA THR A 21 -24.94 17.36 6.95
C THR A 21 -24.07 16.22 6.42
N ARG A 22 -24.21 15.03 7.02
CA ARG A 22 -23.61 13.76 6.57
C ARG A 22 -24.08 13.43 5.16
N ARG A 23 -23.36 13.84 4.11
CA ARG A 23 -23.40 13.25 2.76
C ARG A 23 -22.37 13.94 1.87
N THR A 24 -21.23 13.25 1.69
CA THR A 24 -20.27 13.19 0.56
C THR A 24 -18.84 13.19 1.07
N ALA A 25 -18.36 11.99 1.41
CA ALA A 25 -16.93 11.67 1.49
C ALA A 25 -16.75 10.23 0.97
N LEU A 26 -17.00 10.07 -0.33
CA LEU A 26 -16.71 8.84 -1.08
C LEU A 26 -15.83 9.25 -2.26
N LEU A 27 -14.54 9.29 -2.03
CA LEU A 27 -13.53 9.16 -3.07
C LEU A 27 -12.53 8.14 -2.56
N GLY A 28 -12.68 6.92 -3.09
CA GLY A 28 -11.91 5.76 -2.71
C GLY A 28 -10.44 5.91 -3.08
N LEU A 29 -9.58 5.39 -2.19
CA LEU A 29 -8.26 4.92 -2.54
C LEU A 29 -8.41 3.74 -3.51
N THR A 30 -8.42 4.02 -4.81
CA THR A 30 -8.19 3.01 -5.84
C THR A 30 -6.71 3.01 -6.20
N ALA A 31 -6.07 1.90 -5.83
CA ALA A 31 -4.90 1.27 -6.45
C ALA A 31 -3.65 2.13 -6.70
N MET A 32 -2.75 2.17 -5.71
CA MET A 32 -1.32 2.03 -6.00
C MET A 32 -0.92 0.60 -5.67
N GLY A 33 -1.07 -0.27 -6.67
CA GLY A 33 -0.40 -1.56 -6.67
C GLY A 33 1.11 -1.33 -6.75
N ALA A 34 1.83 -1.91 -5.80
CA ALA A 34 3.29 -2.01 -5.67
C ALA A 34 4.11 -1.66 -6.92
N LEU A 35 4.77 -0.49 -6.90
CA LEU A 35 5.93 -0.17 -7.74
C LEU A 35 7.19 -0.38 -6.92
N THR A 36 7.64 -1.63 -6.82
CA THR A 36 8.98 -1.95 -6.33
C THR A 36 9.95 -1.92 -7.51
N ALA A 37 10.64 -0.78 -7.68
CA ALA A 37 11.82 -0.69 -8.55
C ALA A 37 13.04 -1.39 -7.91
N CYS A 38 13.90 -1.93 -8.77
CA CYS A 38 15.04 -2.82 -8.53
C CYS A 38 16.06 -2.29 -7.51
N GLY A 39 16.59 -3.17 -6.67
CA GLY A 39 17.77 -2.90 -5.85
C GLY A 39 18.93 -3.79 -6.29
N ALA A 40 20.06 -3.19 -6.67
CA ALA A 40 21.33 -3.90 -6.84
C ALA A 40 22.11 -3.83 -5.52
N ALA A 41 22.68 -4.96 -5.09
CA ALA A 41 23.60 -5.06 -3.95
C ALA A 41 24.97 -5.60 -4.40
N PRO A 42 26.07 -5.30 -3.67
CA PRO A 42 27.42 -5.26 -4.22
C PRO A 42 28.21 -6.57 -4.04
N ARG A 43 29.20 -6.79 -4.90
CA ARG A 43 30.36 -7.68 -4.61
C ARG A 43 31.65 -6.97 -4.98
N GLY A 44 32.59 -6.94 -4.04
CA GLY A 44 33.89 -6.28 -4.19
C GLY A 44 34.92 -7.13 -4.93
N ARG A 45 35.68 -6.49 -5.83
CA ARG A 45 37.13 -6.29 -5.71
C ARG A 45 37.57 -5.17 -6.68
N SER A 46 38.46 -4.32 -6.18
CA SER A 46 38.85 -2.98 -6.65
C SER A 46 39.45 -2.91 -8.06
N VAL A 47 38.90 -2.06 -8.96
CA VAL A 47 39.62 -1.14 -9.87
C VAL A 47 38.66 -0.01 -10.32
N ALA A 48 39.09 1.25 -10.18
CA ALA A 48 38.60 2.52 -10.78
C ALA A 48 37.10 2.90 -10.69
N SER A 49 36.85 3.98 -9.95
CA SER A 49 35.57 4.68 -9.75
C SER A 49 34.92 5.15 -11.07
N ALA A 50 33.89 4.44 -11.52
CA ALA A 50 32.83 4.99 -12.35
C ALA A 50 31.54 5.01 -11.51
N SER A 51 30.95 6.20 -11.39
CA SER A 51 29.77 6.53 -10.61
C SER A 51 28.60 5.57 -10.87
N SER A 52 28.12 4.94 -9.80
CA SER A 52 26.89 4.16 -9.76
C SER A 52 25.69 5.04 -10.09
N SER A 53 24.96 4.71 -11.16
CA SER A 53 23.66 5.31 -11.45
C SER A 53 22.65 4.91 -10.36
N SER A 54 22.15 5.92 -9.66
CA SER A 54 21.03 5.85 -8.73
C SER A 54 19.77 5.35 -9.44
N ALA A 55 18.87 4.72 -8.67
CA ALA A 55 17.49 4.49 -9.08
C ALA A 55 16.94 5.74 -9.77
N SER A 56 16.30 5.56 -10.93
CA SER A 56 15.98 6.65 -11.86
C SER A 56 15.22 7.77 -11.16
N ALA A 57 15.95 8.78 -10.68
CA ALA A 57 15.39 10.04 -10.23
C ALA A 57 14.53 10.54 -11.38
N MET A 58 13.24 10.77 -11.15
CA MET A 58 12.40 11.36 -12.19
C MET A 58 12.84 12.82 -12.32
N PRO A 59 13.59 13.17 -13.38
CA PRO A 59 14.27 14.46 -13.40
C PRO A 59 13.25 15.56 -13.60
N ILE A 60 13.47 16.68 -12.92
CA ILE A 60 12.78 17.92 -13.22
C ILE A 60 13.24 18.40 -14.60
N GLN A 61 12.30 18.82 -15.43
CA GLN A 61 12.56 19.37 -16.76
C GLN A 61 11.90 20.73 -16.92
N GLN A 62 12.50 21.59 -17.73
CA GLN A 62 11.93 22.89 -18.06
C GLN A 62 10.63 22.72 -18.85
N ASN A 63 9.61 23.51 -18.53
CA ASN A 63 8.34 23.50 -19.23
C ASN A 63 7.65 24.86 -19.05
N ALA A 64 7.71 25.72 -20.07
CA ALA A 64 7.18 27.07 -20.00
C ALA A 64 5.69 27.12 -19.63
N GLY A 65 4.88 26.19 -20.16
CA GLY A 65 3.45 26.12 -19.82
C GLY A 65 3.19 25.73 -18.37
N PHE A 66 4.04 24.87 -17.79
CA PHE A 66 4.01 24.56 -16.37
C PHE A 66 4.41 25.78 -15.53
N ASP A 67 5.43 26.53 -15.95
CA ASP A 67 5.90 27.72 -15.22
C ASP A 67 4.82 28.81 -15.18
N ASP A 68 4.15 29.07 -16.32
CA ASP A 68 2.99 29.98 -16.41
C ASP A 68 1.81 29.51 -15.56
N TRP A 69 1.57 28.20 -15.55
CA TRP A 69 0.55 27.59 -14.69
C TRP A 69 0.90 27.78 -13.21
N VAL A 70 2.16 27.61 -12.80
CA VAL A 70 2.59 27.83 -11.40
C VAL A 70 2.36 29.26 -10.98
N VAL A 71 2.65 30.26 -11.84
CA VAL A 71 2.34 31.67 -11.55
C VAL A 71 0.84 31.86 -11.30
N SER A 72 0.01 31.32 -12.18
CA SER A 72 -1.45 31.40 -12.05
C SER A 72 -1.96 30.70 -10.78
N PHE A 73 -1.42 29.52 -10.49
CA PHE A 73 -1.76 28.74 -9.30
C PHE A 73 -1.37 29.47 -8.01
N LYS A 74 -0.18 30.07 -7.95
CA LYS A 74 0.26 30.85 -6.77
C LYS A 74 -0.71 31.98 -6.46
N ASN A 75 -1.15 32.74 -7.48
CA ASN A 75 -2.13 33.82 -7.28
C ASN A 75 -3.48 33.29 -6.76
N GLN A 76 -3.95 32.16 -7.29
CA GLN A 76 -5.16 31.51 -6.78
C GLN A 76 -5.00 31.01 -5.34
N ALA A 77 -3.81 30.50 -4.99
CA ALA A 77 -3.51 30.02 -3.65
C ALA A 77 -3.41 31.15 -2.62
N GLU A 78 -2.85 32.30 -2.99
CA GLU A 78 -2.89 33.51 -2.15
C GLU A 78 -4.32 33.97 -1.90
N GLY A 79 -5.17 33.99 -2.93
CA GLY A 79 -6.60 34.29 -2.79
C GLY A 79 -7.35 33.30 -1.88
N ARG A 80 -6.78 32.12 -1.59
CA ARG A 80 -7.30 31.12 -0.65
C ARG A 80 -6.60 31.13 0.71
N GLY A 81 -5.80 32.16 0.99
CA GLY A 81 -5.18 32.39 2.29
C GLY A 81 -3.83 31.70 2.52
N ILE A 82 -3.19 31.13 1.49
CA ILE A 82 -1.79 30.67 1.62
C ILE A 82 -0.86 31.88 1.48
N SER A 83 0.06 32.09 2.43
CA SER A 83 0.95 33.25 2.38
C SER A 83 1.94 33.16 1.21
N ARG A 84 2.34 34.34 0.70
CA ARG A 84 3.39 34.45 -0.33
C ARG A 84 4.68 33.73 0.07
N SER A 85 5.08 33.88 1.34
CA SER A 85 6.30 33.26 1.87
C SER A 85 6.28 31.73 1.79
N VAL A 86 5.15 31.09 2.08
CA VAL A 86 4.98 29.65 1.94
C VAL A 86 5.03 29.24 0.47
N LEU A 87 4.35 29.96 -0.42
CA LEU A 87 4.37 29.67 -1.86
C LEU A 87 5.77 29.81 -2.47
N ASP A 88 6.50 30.86 -2.11
CA ASP A 88 7.84 31.11 -2.60
C ASP A 88 8.88 30.18 -1.99
N THR A 89 8.60 29.59 -0.83
CA THR A 89 9.43 28.53 -0.24
C THR A 89 9.12 27.18 -0.87
N ALA A 90 7.84 26.81 -0.97
CA ALA A 90 7.39 25.53 -1.53
C ALA A 90 7.83 25.35 -2.98
N PHE A 91 7.72 26.40 -3.81
CA PHE A 91 8.09 26.34 -5.22
C PHE A 91 9.54 26.73 -5.50
N ARG A 92 10.37 26.92 -4.46
CA ARG A 92 11.80 27.20 -4.63
C ARG A 92 12.50 25.93 -5.11
N GLY A 93 12.72 25.82 -6.42
CA GLY A 93 13.31 24.62 -7.03
C GLY A 93 12.30 23.53 -7.39
N ALA A 94 11.00 23.75 -7.19
CA ALA A 94 9.99 22.87 -7.74
C ALA A 94 9.91 23.02 -9.26
N GLY A 95 9.79 21.91 -9.99
CA GLY A 95 9.58 21.95 -11.44
C GLY A 95 8.75 20.80 -11.98
N TYR A 96 8.55 20.79 -13.30
CA TYR A 96 7.77 19.79 -14.01
C TYR A 96 8.49 18.43 -14.05
N ILE A 97 7.79 17.35 -13.73
CA ILE A 97 8.35 15.98 -13.72
C ILE A 97 7.63 15.12 -14.79
N PRO A 98 8.15 15.01 -16.03
CA PRO A 98 7.48 14.25 -17.09
C PRO A 98 7.25 12.78 -16.74
N GLY A 99 8.17 12.16 -15.99
CA GLY A 99 8.04 10.77 -15.54
C GLY A 99 6.81 10.53 -14.64
N VAL A 100 6.34 11.56 -13.93
CA VAL A 100 5.08 11.49 -13.16
C VAL A 100 3.88 11.37 -14.11
N ILE A 101 3.88 12.08 -15.23
CA ILE A 101 2.83 12.01 -16.25
C ILE A 101 2.88 10.69 -17.02
N GLU A 102 4.08 10.20 -17.32
CA GLU A 102 4.25 8.87 -17.94
C GLU A 102 3.64 7.78 -17.04
N ARG A 103 3.96 7.79 -15.74
CA ARG A 103 3.40 6.83 -14.78
C ARG A 103 1.90 6.99 -14.58
N ASP A 104 1.38 8.21 -14.56
CA ASP A 104 -0.06 8.44 -14.54
C ASP A 104 -0.73 7.79 -15.76
N ARG A 105 -0.17 7.96 -16.96
CA ARG A 105 -0.76 7.43 -18.20
C ARG A 105 -0.59 5.93 -18.37
N ASN A 106 0.52 5.36 -17.89
CA ASN A 106 0.91 3.97 -18.10
C ASN A 106 0.60 3.06 -16.90
N GLN A 107 -0.60 3.20 -16.32
CA GLN A 107 -1.08 2.24 -15.31
C GLN A 107 -1.43 0.90 -15.98
N THR A 108 -0.42 0.11 -16.35
CA THR A 108 -0.61 -1.26 -16.82
C THR A 108 -1.06 -2.09 -15.63
N GLU A 109 -2.33 -2.47 -15.59
CA GLU A 109 -2.85 -3.41 -14.59
C GLU A 109 -2.35 -4.82 -14.89
N PHE A 110 -1.15 -5.17 -14.42
CA PHE A 110 -0.85 -6.58 -14.20
C PHE A 110 -1.56 -6.99 -12.92
N THR A 111 -2.74 -7.61 -13.06
CA THR A 111 -3.45 -8.20 -11.93
C THR A 111 -2.70 -9.46 -11.51
N ARG A 112 -1.91 -9.37 -10.44
CA ARG A 112 -1.33 -10.54 -9.77
C ARG A 112 -2.45 -11.41 -9.21
N THR A 113 -2.24 -12.73 -9.22
CA THR A 113 -3.08 -13.63 -8.43
C THR A 113 -2.96 -13.29 -6.93
N LEU A 114 -3.93 -13.72 -6.12
CA LEU A 114 -3.80 -13.54 -4.67
C LEU A 114 -2.57 -14.29 -4.13
N GLU A 115 -2.27 -15.48 -4.64
CA GLU A 115 -1.09 -16.26 -4.25
C GLU A 115 0.20 -15.46 -4.50
N ASP A 116 0.39 -14.93 -5.71
CA ASP A 116 1.59 -14.17 -6.06
C ASP A 116 1.69 -12.87 -5.26
N TYR A 117 0.55 -12.21 -5.00
CA TYR A 117 0.54 -11.02 -4.16
C TYR A 117 1.02 -11.34 -2.74
N LEU A 118 0.50 -12.41 -2.12
CA LEU A 118 0.84 -12.80 -0.75
C LEU A 118 2.27 -13.34 -0.63
N ALA A 119 2.77 -14.00 -1.68
CA ALA A 119 4.15 -14.45 -1.76
C ALA A 119 5.15 -13.28 -1.62
N ILE A 120 4.78 -12.08 -2.07
CA ILE A 120 5.56 -10.84 -1.90
C ILE A 120 5.20 -10.12 -0.59
N ALA A 121 3.90 -9.92 -0.34
CA ALA A 121 3.37 -9.12 0.76
C ALA A 121 3.64 -9.73 2.14
N ALA A 122 3.81 -11.05 2.21
CA ALA A 122 4.14 -11.77 3.44
C ALA A 122 5.28 -12.78 3.20
N SER A 123 6.25 -12.42 2.36
CA SER A 123 7.46 -13.21 2.13
C SER A 123 8.24 -13.45 3.44
N ASP A 124 9.00 -14.54 3.51
CA ASP A 124 9.80 -14.86 4.71
C ASP A 124 10.80 -13.76 5.05
N GLU A 125 11.36 -13.11 4.04
CA GLU A 125 12.22 -11.93 4.20
C GLU A 125 11.45 -10.76 4.84
N ARG A 126 10.28 -10.41 4.32
CA ARG A 126 9.47 -9.30 4.85
C ARG A 126 8.98 -9.58 6.26
N VAL A 127 8.66 -10.84 6.58
CA VAL A 127 8.33 -11.29 7.94
C VAL A 127 9.53 -11.16 8.87
N SER A 128 10.72 -11.60 8.45
CA SER A 128 11.96 -11.47 9.22
C SER A 128 12.27 -9.99 9.51
N ASN A 129 12.21 -9.14 8.49
CA ASN A 129 12.42 -7.70 8.60
C ASN A 129 11.36 -7.06 9.51
N GLY A 130 10.10 -7.51 9.45
CA GLY A 130 9.03 -7.04 10.33
C GLY A 130 9.26 -7.39 11.79
N ARG A 131 9.71 -8.61 12.07
CA ARG A 131 10.08 -9.03 13.44
C ARG A 131 11.32 -8.29 13.95
N ALA A 132 12.29 -7.98 13.07
CA ALA A 132 13.45 -7.17 13.43
C ALA A 132 13.03 -5.74 13.79
N ASN A 133 12.29 -5.07 12.90
CA ASN A 133 11.82 -3.70 13.11
C ASN A 133 10.87 -3.59 14.31
N TYR A 134 9.95 -4.54 14.49
CA TYR A 134 9.10 -4.58 15.68
C TYR A 134 9.93 -4.62 16.97
N ARG A 135 11.00 -5.42 17.01
CA ARG A 135 11.89 -5.49 18.18
C ARG A 135 12.67 -4.18 18.38
N SER A 136 13.21 -3.59 17.32
CA SER A 136 13.95 -2.32 17.39
C SER A 136 13.09 -1.18 17.91
N PHE A 137 11.80 -1.15 17.55
CA PHE A 137 10.86 -0.10 17.95
C PHE A 137 9.80 -0.59 18.95
N ALA A 138 10.12 -1.61 19.75
CA ALA A 138 9.16 -2.25 20.64
C ALA A 138 8.55 -1.26 21.66
N SER A 139 9.38 -0.38 22.24
CA SER A 139 8.91 0.64 23.18
C SER A 139 7.88 1.58 22.53
N THR A 140 8.21 2.11 21.35
CA THR A 140 7.34 2.98 20.57
C THR A 140 6.05 2.28 20.18
N LEU A 141 6.12 1.07 19.62
CA LEU A 141 4.94 0.31 19.21
C LEU A 141 4.04 -0.08 20.38
N ASN A 142 4.60 -0.38 21.54
CA ASN A 142 3.82 -0.63 22.76
C ASN A 142 3.12 0.64 23.26
N SER A 143 3.80 1.78 23.23
CA SER A 143 3.22 3.09 23.55
C SER A 143 2.07 3.44 22.60
N VAL A 144 2.29 3.30 21.30
CA VAL A 144 1.28 3.49 20.25
C VAL A 144 0.09 2.56 20.46
N GLU A 145 0.32 1.28 20.73
CA GLU A 145 -0.75 0.33 21.00
C GLU A 145 -1.57 0.73 22.24
N SER A 146 -0.91 1.18 23.31
CA SER A 146 -1.58 1.64 24.53
C SER A 146 -2.47 2.87 24.26
N THR A 147 -1.98 3.82 23.47
CA THR A 147 -2.69 5.07 23.17
C THR A 147 -3.86 4.87 22.22
N TYR A 148 -3.64 4.14 21.12
CA TYR A 148 -4.62 4.05 20.03
C TYR A 148 -5.48 2.78 20.09
N GLY A 149 -5.05 1.77 20.84
CA GLY A 149 -5.74 0.47 20.90
C GLY A 149 -5.66 -0.29 19.58
N VAL A 150 -4.56 -0.15 18.84
CA VAL A 150 -4.24 -0.89 17.62
C VAL A 150 -2.98 -1.69 17.89
N GLU A 151 -3.01 -3.00 17.67
CA GLU A 151 -1.91 -3.91 17.98
C GLU A 151 -0.63 -3.49 17.26
N GLY A 152 0.49 -3.38 17.99
CA GLY A 152 1.75 -2.89 17.43
C GLY A 152 2.23 -3.71 16.23
N LYS A 153 1.88 -5.00 16.18
CA LYS A 153 2.21 -5.91 15.07
C LYS A 153 1.39 -5.63 13.80
N VAL A 154 0.16 -5.13 13.95
CA VAL A 154 -0.67 -4.64 12.83
C VAL A 154 -0.08 -3.34 12.30
N VAL A 155 0.31 -2.42 13.18
CA VAL A 155 1.00 -1.17 12.80
C VAL A 155 2.30 -1.48 12.06
N ALA A 156 3.11 -2.41 12.57
CA ALA A 156 4.33 -2.87 11.90
C ALA A 156 4.04 -3.52 10.52
N ALA A 157 2.96 -4.29 10.39
CA ALA A 157 2.57 -4.86 9.10
C ALA A 157 2.18 -3.78 8.08
N VAL A 158 1.41 -2.76 8.48
CA VAL A 158 1.13 -1.60 7.62
C VAL A 158 2.44 -0.90 7.22
N TRP A 159 3.32 -0.63 8.18
CA TRP A 159 4.61 0.00 7.91
C TRP A 159 5.49 -0.78 6.91
N GLY A 160 5.50 -2.11 7.05
CA GLY A 160 6.16 -3.00 6.10
C GLY A 160 5.54 -2.93 4.71
N MET A 161 4.21 -2.97 4.62
CA MET A 161 3.46 -2.92 3.37
C MET A 161 3.61 -1.59 2.62
N GLU A 162 3.61 -0.47 3.34
CA GLU A 162 3.65 0.87 2.74
C GLU A 162 5.05 1.28 2.29
N SER A 163 6.09 1.06 3.10
CA SER A 163 7.41 1.63 2.83
C SER A 163 8.58 0.67 3.06
N SER A 164 8.31 -0.64 3.19
CA SER A 164 9.32 -1.63 3.57
C SER A 164 10.09 -1.18 4.83
N TYR A 165 9.32 -0.79 5.85
CA TYR A 165 9.85 -0.28 7.12
C TYR A 165 10.73 0.96 6.95
N GLY A 166 10.37 1.85 6.02
CA GLY A 166 11.09 3.11 5.75
C GLY A 166 12.21 3.06 4.72
N THR A 167 12.65 1.87 4.30
CA THR A 167 13.69 1.76 3.26
C THR A 167 13.20 2.22 1.89
N ARG A 168 11.88 2.27 1.67
CA ARG A 168 11.22 2.69 0.43
C ARG A 168 10.15 3.75 0.70
N ARG A 169 10.54 4.91 1.21
CA ARG A 169 9.64 6.09 1.39
C ARG A 169 9.28 6.80 0.08
N GLY A 170 10.04 6.53 -0.97
CA GLY A 170 10.03 7.30 -2.21
C GLY A 170 11.00 8.49 -2.13
N ASP A 171 11.41 8.96 -3.30
CA ASP A 171 12.42 10.00 -3.51
C ASP A 171 11.89 11.15 -4.36
N THR A 172 10.61 11.11 -4.74
CA THR A 172 10.00 12.14 -5.59
C THR A 172 9.64 13.36 -4.75
N PRO A 173 10.06 14.58 -5.14
CA PRO A 173 9.66 15.81 -4.47
C PRO A 173 8.15 16.02 -4.58
N ILE A 174 7.45 16.04 -3.44
CA ILE A 174 5.98 16.02 -3.42
C ILE A 174 5.38 17.31 -3.98
N VAL A 175 5.99 18.46 -3.75
CA VAL A 175 5.51 19.73 -4.31
C VAL A 175 5.50 19.64 -5.85
N SER A 176 6.60 19.19 -6.45
CA SER A 176 6.73 19.02 -7.89
C SER A 176 5.80 17.96 -8.46
N ALA A 177 5.63 16.82 -7.79
CA ALA A 177 4.72 15.76 -8.23
C ALA A 177 3.26 16.24 -8.24
N MET A 178 2.80 16.86 -7.15
CA MET A 178 1.42 17.35 -7.03
C MET A 178 1.16 18.51 -7.98
N ALA A 179 2.10 19.43 -8.17
CA ALA A 179 2.01 20.48 -9.17
C ALA A 179 1.93 19.90 -10.59
N THR A 180 2.80 18.95 -10.93
CA THR A 180 2.83 18.31 -12.25
C THR A 180 1.50 17.61 -12.56
N LEU A 181 0.95 16.86 -11.61
CA LEU A 181 -0.33 16.16 -11.78
C LEU A 181 -1.54 17.10 -11.79
N SER A 182 -1.46 18.22 -11.07
CA SER A 182 -2.47 19.28 -11.13
C SER A 182 -2.48 19.97 -12.50
N TYR A 183 -1.31 20.17 -13.10
CA TYR A 183 -1.15 20.79 -14.41
C TYR A 183 -1.57 19.88 -15.57
N ALA A 184 -1.08 18.63 -15.59
CA ALA A 184 -1.15 17.77 -16.78
C ALA A 184 -1.62 16.32 -16.51
N GLY A 185 -1.94 15.98 -15.26
CA GLY A 185 -2.45 14.65 -14.89
C GLY A 185 -3.89 14.42 -15.33
N ARG A 186 -4.34 13.16 -15.30
CA ARG A 186 -5.72 12.78 -15.66
C ARG A 186 -6.77 13.18 -14.60
N ARG A 187 -6.33 13.40 -13.36
CA ARG A 187 -7.18 13.73 -12.19
C ARG A 187 -6.81 15.08 -11.58
N GLN A 188 -6.70 16.11 -12.41
CA GLN A 188 -6.16 17.44 -12.04
C GLN A 188 -6.81 18.03 -10.79
N GLU A 189 -8.14 17.99 -10.68
CA GLU A 189 -8.86 18.54 -9.52
C GLU A 189 -8.47 17.84 -8.21
N PHE A 190 -8.37 16.51 -8.24
CA PHE A 190 -7.95 15.73 -7.07
C PHE A 190 -6.54 16.10 -6.64
N PHE A 191 -5.59 16.16 -7.58
CA PHE A 191 -4.20 16.50 -7.25
C PHE A 191 -4.03 17.97 -6.86
N THR A 192 -4.87 18.86 -7.39
CA THR A 192 -4.91 20.27 -6.95
C THR A 192 -5.31 20.37 -5.48
N GLN A 193 -6.28 19.56 -5.04
CA GLN A 193 -6.64 19.49 -3.60
C GLN A 193 -5.48 18.95 -2.75
N GLN A 194 -4.74 17.95 -3.25
CA GLN A 194 -3.55 17.45 -2.55
C GLN A 194 -2.44 18.51 -2.49
N LEU A 195 -2.24 19.29 -3.56
CA LEU A 195 -1.26 20.38 -3.58
C LEU A 195 -1.60 21.48 -2.57
N TYR A 196 -2.87 21.85 -2.42
CA TYR A 196 -3.27 22.75 -1.33
C TYR A 196 -3.00 22.16 0.06
N ALA A 197 -3.19 20.86 0.24
CA ALA A 197 -2.86 20.20 1.49
C ALA A 197 -1.34 20.21 1.74
N VAL A 198 -0.51 19.97 0.72
CA VAL A 198 0.96 20.11 0.79
C VAL A 198 1.37 21.49 1.28
N LEU A 199 0.80 22.55 0.70
CA LEU A 199 1.10 23.93 1.13
C LEU A 199 0.72 24.19 2.58
N LYS A 200 -0.40 23.63 3.06
CA LYS A 200 -0.79 23.73 4.48
C LYS A 200 0.17 23.00 5.40
N ILE A 201 0.65 21.82 5.01
CA ILE A 201 1.65 21.07 5.79
C ILE A 201 2.95 21.88 5.92
N LEU A 202 3.40 22.48 4.81
CA LEU A 202 4.59 23.35 4.82
C LEU A 202 4.37 24.62 5.64
N ALA A 203 3.18 25.22 5.57
CA ALA A 203 2.82 26.37 6.40
C ALA A 203 2.82 26.06 7.89
N ASN A 204 2.46 24.83 8.29
CA ASN A 204 2.51 24.37 9.67
C ASN A 204 3.95 24.14 10.18
N GLY A 205 4.95 24.06 9.29
CA GLY A 205 6.33 23.80 9.68
C GLY A 205 6.63 22.34 10.04
N ASP A 206 5.74 21.42 9.67
CA ASP A 206 5.87 19.98 9.91
C ASP A 206 7.10 19.38 9.21
N THR A 207 7.49 19.94 8.06
CA THR A 207 8.67 19.54 7.28
C THR A 207 9.09 20.68 6.32
N THR A 208 10.18 20.49 5.57
CA THR A 208 10.64 21.41 4.52
C THR A 208 10.37 20.84 3.12
N PRO A 209 10.30 21.68 2.06
CA PRO A 209 10.05 21.20 0.70
C PRO A 209 11.02 20.09 0.26
N ASP A 210 12.31 20.24 0.55
CA ASP A 210 13.36 19.27 0.17
C ASP A 210 13.26 17.93 0.91
N ARG A 211 12.67 17.93 2.12
CA ARG A 211 12.45 16.73 2.93
C ARG A 211 11.09 16.09 2.66
N MET A 212 10.16 16.81 2.04
CA MET A 212 8.83 16.29 1.71
C MET A 212 8.88 15.43 0.45
N VAL A 213 9.29 14.18 0.65
CA VAL A 213 9.41 13.18 -0.42
C VAL A 213 8.32 12.12 -0.34
N GLY A 214 8.10 11.44 -1.46
CA GLY A 214 7.19 10.31 -1.53
C GLY A 214 7.17 9.63 -2.88
N SER A 215 6.07 8.93 -3.14
CA SER A 215 5.80 8.32 -4.44
C SER A 215 5.43 9.37 -5.50
N TRP A 216 5.52 8.97 -6.77
CA TRP A 216 5.15 9.79 -7.93
C TRP A 216 3.71 10.33 -7.86
N ALA A 217 2.80 9.61 -7.19
CA ALA A 217 1.39 9.93 -7.08
C ALA A 217 1.04 10.64 -5.76
N GLY A 218 2.03 11.03 -4.96
CA GLY A 218 1.81 11.91 -3.81
C GLY A 218 1.66 11.21 -2.46
N ALA A 219 1.76 9.88 -2.39
CA ALA A 219 1.81 9.17 -1.12
C ALA A 219 3.16 9.41 -0.44
N MET A 220 3.16 9.88 0.82
CA MET A 220 4.32 10.51 1.47
C MET A 220 4.93 9.64 2.57
N GLY A 221 6.27 9.69 2.70
CA GLY A 221 7.00 9.19 3.86
C GLY A 221 6.78 7.71 4.19
N HIS A 222 6.92 7.36 5.47
CA HIS A 222 6.77 5.98 5.96
C HIS A 222 5.34 5.44 5.83
N THR A 223 4.33 6.29 6.02
CA THR A 223 2.92 5.90 6.05
C THR A 223 2.29 5.84 4.67
N GLN A 224 2.94 6.40 3.65
CA GLN A 224 2.40 6.60 2.31
C GLN A 224 1.04 7.35 2.35
N PHE A 225 0.86 8.25 3.31
CA PHE A 225 -0.33 9.09 3.35
C PHE A 225 -0.35 10.06 2.17
N MET A 226 -1.52 10.19 1.55
CA MET A 226 -1.82 11.37 0.73
C MET A 226 -1.83 12.63 1.61
N PRO A 227 -1.50 13.82 1.08
CA PRO A 227 -1.46 15.08 1.86
C PRO A 227 -2.71 15.38 2.67
N THR A 228 -3.89 15.13 2.12
CA THR A 228 -5.17 15.31 2.84
C THR A 228 -5.38 14.30 3.98
N SER A 229 -4.94 13.05 3.80
CA SER A 229 -4.91 12.06 4.88
C SER A 229 -3.93 12.46 5.97
N TYR A 230 -2.74 12.95 5.61
CA TYR A 230 -1.76 13.47 6.56
C TYR A 230 -2.37 14.57 7.44
N LEU A 231 -2.99 15.59 6.84
CA LEU A 231 -3.60 16.67 7.61
C LEU A 231 -4.67 16.18 8.59
N SER A 232 -5.37 15.10 8.23
CA SER A 232 -6.49 14.56 9.02
C SER A 232 -6.06 13.59 10.12
N TYR A 233 -4.94 12.89 9.95
CA TYR A 233 -4.59 11.72 10.76
C TYR A 233 -3.15 11.68 11.26
N ALA A 234 -2.23 12.48 10.71
CA ALA A 234 -0.87 12.53 11.22
C ALA A 234 -0.87 13.10 12.64
N VAL A 235 -0.01 12.54 13.49
CA VAL A 235 0.14 12.90 14.90
C VAL A 235 1.61 13.15 15.22
N ASP A 236 1.84 14.09 16.13
CA ASP A 236 3.13 14.35 16.75
C ASP A 236 3.16 13.51 18.02
N HIS A 237 3.84 12.37 17.96
CA HIS A 237 3.93 11.42 19.06
C HIS A 237 5.21 11.64 19.87
N THR A 238 6.22 12.29 19.29
CA THR A 238 7.45 12.66 19.99
C THR A 238 7.27 13.90 20.89
N GLY A 239 6.31 14.77 20.57
CA GLY A 239 6.03 16.02 21.25
C GLY A 239 6.98 17.16 20.85
N ASP A 240 7.67 17.06 19.72
CA ASP A 240 8.64 18.06 19.25
C ASP A 240 8.00 19.22 18.45
N GLY A 241 6.68 19.18 18.28
CA GLY A 241 5.89 20.17 17.55
C GLY A 241 5.73 19.85 16.07
N ARG A 242 6.21 18.70 15.58
CA ARG A 242 6.09 18.28 14.18
C ARG A 242 5.47 16.90 14.08
N ARG A 243 4.77 16.66 12.97
CA ARG A 243 4.23 15.32 12.65
C ARG A 243 5.10 14.70 11.56
N ASP A 244 6.35 14.36 11.89
CA ASP A 244 7.38 14.01 10.90
C ASP A 244 7.26 12.54 10.47
N ILE A 245 6.52 12.29 9.38
CA ILE A 245 6.40 10.93 8.79
C ILE A 245 7.52 10.59 7.81
N TRP A 246 8.55 11.43 7.66
CA TRP A 246 9.59 11.29 6.64
C TRP A 246 10.96 10.95 7.21
N SER A 247 11.28 11.39 8.43
CA SER A 247 12.60 11.19 9.05
C SER A 247 12.96 9.72 9.22
N ASP A 248 14.22 9.40 9.54
CA ASP A 248 14.62 8.02 9.84
C ASP A 248 14.03 7.48 11.15
N ASP A 249 13.62 8.35 12.06
CA ASP A 249 12.81 7.96 13.21
C ASP A 249 11.34 7.79 12.76
N PRO A 250 10.78 6.56 12.81
CA PRO A 250 9.43 6.28 12.36
C PRO A 250 8.37 6.58 13.41
N THR A 251 8.71 7.13 14.59
CA THR A 251 7.80 7.23 15.74
C THR A 251 6.46 7.91 15.39
N ASP A 252 6.49 9.09 14.78
CA ASP A 252 5.28 9.80 14.35
C ASP A 252 4.54 9.03 13.27
N ALA A 253 5.25 8.37 12.35
CA ALA A 253 4.62 7.56 11.31
C ALA A 253 3.86 6.35 11.88
N LEU A 254 4.45 5.64 12.84
CA LEU A 254 3.81 4.50 13.50
C LEU A 254 2.56 4.94 14.27
N ALA A 255 2.66 6.02 15.02
CA ALA A 255 1.53 6.61 15.73
C ALA A 255 0.43 7.10 14.76
N SER A 256 0.82 7.73 13.65
CA SER A 256 -0.09 8.24 12.62
C SER A 256 -0.86 7.11 11.93
N ALA A 257 -0.18 5.99 11.61
CA ALA A 257 -0.82 4.81 11.05
C ALA A 257 -1.83 4.18 12.04
N ALA A 258 -1.47 4.09 13.33
CA ALA A 258 -2.37 3.60 14.36
C ALA A 258 -3.58 4.53 14.57
N ASN A 259 -3.36 5.85 14.60
CA ASN A 259 -4.44 6.84 14.69
C ASN A 259 -5.39 6.72 13.50
N TYR A 260 -4.87 6.55 12.28
CA TYR A 260 -5.68 6.32 11.09
C TYR A 260 -6.59 5.10 11.25
N LEU A 261 -6.04 3.94 11.62
CA LEU A 261 -6.82 2.71 11.82
C LEU A 261 -7.86 2.88 12.93
N LYS A 262 -7.47 3.49 14.06
CA LYS A 262 -8.37 3.79 15.18
C LYS A 262 -9.54 4.67 14.77
N ARG A 263 -9.27 5.78 14.08
CA ARG A 263 -10.29 6.73 13.59
C ARG A 263 -11.25 6.09 12.59
N HIS A 264 -10.82 5.05 11.89
CA HIS A 264 -11.67 4.25 10.99
C HIS A 264 -12.40 3.10 11.70
N GLY A 265 -12.24 2.95 13.01
CA GLY A 265 -13.04 2.07 13.84
C GLY A 265 -12.41 0.71 14.12
N TRP A 266 -11.07 0.63 14.14
CA TRP A 266 -10.34 -0.55 14.61
C TRP A 266 -10.83 -1.00 16.01
N GLN A 267 -11.03 -2.31 16.16
CA GLN A 267 -11.46 -2.95 17.39
C GLN A 267 -10.32 -3.80 17.95
N LYS A 268 -9.72 -3.36 19.06
CA LYS A 268 -8.65 -4.10 19.74
C LYS A 268 -9.14 -5.51 20.11
N GLY A 269 -8.33 -6.52 19.82
CA GLY A 269 -8.62 -7.93 20.10
C GLY A 269 -9.55 -8.62 19.09
N GLN A 270 -10.16 -7.90 18.14
CA GLN A 270 -10.86 -8.54 17.02
C GLN A 270 -9.83 -8.89 15.92
N PRO A 271 -9.80 -10.13 15.40
CA PRO A 271 -8.93 -10.47 14.29
C PRO A 271 -9.37 -9.72 13.02
N TRP A 272 -8.44 -9.42 12.12
CA TRP A 272 -8.80 -8.97 10.76
C TRP A 272 -9.63 -10.05 10.05
N GLY A 273 -9.20 -11.30 10.20
CA GLY A 273 -9.83 -12.48 9.65
C GLY A 273 -9.18 -13.75 10.18
N VAL A 274 -9.84 -14.88 9.93
CA VAL A 274 -9.38 -16.22 10.28
C VAL A 274 -9.48 -17.08 9.04
N GLU A 275 -8.42 -17.82 8.72
CA GLU A 275 -8.50 -18.85 7.67
C GLU A 275 -9.44 -19.98 8.13
N VAL A 276 -10.37 -20.37 7.27
CA VAL A 276 -11.44 -21.32 7.61
C VAL A 276 -11.55 -22.45 6.60
N ARG A 277 -12.01 -23.59 7.09
CA ARG A 277 -12.47 -24.72 6.30
C ARG A 277 -13.98 -24.62 6.10
N LEU A 278 -14.40 -24.77 4.86
CA LEU A 278 -15.81 -24.91 4.51
C LEU A 278 -16.16 -26.39 4.49
N PRO A 279 -17.32 -26.80 5.02
CA PRO A 279 -17.73 -28.20 5.00
C PRO A 279 -18.04 -28.67 3.58
N GLN A 280 -18.01 -29.99 3.38
CA GLN A 280 -18.44 -30.57 2.12
C GLN A 280 -19.89 -30.18 1.83
N GLY A 281 -20.16 -29.74 0.59
CA GLY A 281 -21.49 -29.30 0.18
C GLY A 281 -21.89 -27.91 0.68
N PHE A 282 -20.96 -27.12 1.23
CA PHE A 282 -21.21 -25.73 1.59
C PHE A 282 -21.80 -24.94 0.40
N ASP A 283 -22.92 -24.25 0.62
CA ASP A 283 -23.53 -23.37 -0.36
C ASP A 283 -22.64 -22.12 -0.57
N ARG A 284 -21.86 -22.13 -1.63
CA ARG A 284 -20.94 -21.02 -1.96
C ARG A 284 -21.65 -19.72 -2.31
N ALA A 285 -22.95 -19.73 -2.61
CA ALA A 285 -23.71 -18.49 -2.75
C ALA A 285 -23.80 -17.71 -1.42
N GLN A 286 -23.55 -18.38 -0.29
CA GLN A 286 -23.43 -17.72 1.01
C GLN A 286 -22.10 -16.97 1.18
N ALA A 287 -21.04 -17.34 0.48
CA ALA A 287 -19.76 -16.63 0.54
C ALA A 287 -19.83 -15.28 -0.18
N GLY A 288 -19.07 -14.30 0.29
CA GLY A 288 -18.96 -12.97 -0.30
C GLY A 288 -19.15 -11.82 0.68
N PHE A 289 -18.91 -10.61 0.19
CA PHE A 289 -18.91 -9.41 1.05
C PHE A 289 -20.31 -8.93 1.48
N SER A 290 -21.38 -9.37 0.80
CA SER A 290 -22.76 -8.97 1.09
C SER A 290 -23.40 -9.75 2.25
N ASN A 291 -22.87 -10.93 2.57
CA ASN A 291 -23.52 -11.87 3.47
C ASN A 291 -22.90 -11.79 4.87
N SER A 292 -23.16 -10.71 5.58
CA SER A 292 -22.71 -10.53 6.97
C SER A 292 -23.65 -11.20 7.96
N ARG A 293 -23.11 -11.99 8.89
CA ARG A 293 -23.88 -12.65 9.97
C ARG A 293 -23.01 -12.91 11.20
N ASN A 294 -23.62 -13.25 12.33
CA ASN A 294 -22.88 -13.68 13.52
C ASN A 294 -22.05 -14.94 13.23
N VAL A 295 -20.84 -15.03 13.79
CA VAL A 295 -19.97 -16.20 13.73
C VAL A 295 -20.70 -17.49 14.12
N ASP A 296 -21.60 -17.46 15.10
CA ASP A 296 -22.33 -18.65 15.54
C ASP A 296 -23.21 -19.23 14.41
N SER A 297 -23.76 -18.36 13.55
CA SER A 297 -24.49 -18.81 12.36
C SER A 297 -23.57 -19.48 11.33
N TRP A 298 -22.35 -18.99 11.16
CA TRP A 298 -21.34 -19.65 10.32
C TRP A 298 -20.88 -20.99 10.90
N ASN A 299 -20.66 -21.04 12.21
CA ASN A 299 -20.33 -22.27 12.91
C ASN A 299 -21.48 -23.29 12.79
N ALA A 300 -22.74 -22.87 12.88
CA ALA A 300 -23.90 -23.75 12.67
C ALA A 300 -23.97 -24.29 11.22
N MET A 301 -23.47 -23.52 10.24
CA MET A 301 -23.31 -23.96 8.85
C MET A 301 -22.10 -24.86 8.62
N GLY A 302 -21.36 -25.25 9.67
CA GLY A 302 -20.22 -26.15 9.58
C GLY A 302 -18.88 -25.48 9.22
N VAL A 303 -18.82 -24.15 9.13
CA VAL A 303 -17.55 -23.43 8.95
C VAL A 303 -16.69 -23.62 10.21
N ARG A 304 -15.42 -23.98 10.05
CA ARG A 304 -14.48 -24.23 11.15
C ARG A 304 -13.15 -23.53 10.89
N ASP A 305 -12.38 -23.29 11.94
CA ASP A 305 -11.00 -22.89 11.76
C ASP A 305 -10.17 -24.01 11.09
N MET A 306 -8.94 -23.69 10.71
CA MET A 306 -8.04 -24.67 10.11
C MET A 306 -7.59 -25.81 11.07
N ASN A 307 -7.93 -25.75 12.38
CA ASN A 307 -7.71 -26.82 13.37
C ASN A 307 -8.96 -27.68 13.62
N GLY A 308 -10.14 -27.23 13.17
CA GLY A 308 -11.40 -27.97 13.18
C GLY A 308 -12.34 -27.50 14.29
N ASN A 309 -11.92 -26.46 15.01
CA ASN A 309 -12.67 -25.87 16.09
C ASN A 309 -13.68 -24.86 15.54
N ALA A 310 -14.69 -24.55 16.36
CA ALA A 310 -15.54 -23.41 16.11
C ALA A 310 -14.70 -22.13 16.09
N VAL A 311 -14.99 -21.22 15.15
CA VAL A 311 -14.34 -19.91 15.12
C VAL A 311 -14.86 -19.10 16.31
N GLY A 312 -13.96 -18.41 17.03
CA GLY A 312 -14.33 -17.57 18.17
C GLY A 312 -15.29 -16.44 17.75
N ASN A 313 -16.24 -16.10 18.62
CA ASN A 313 -17.22 -15.07 18.33
C ASN A 313 -16.64 -13.67 18.58
N TYR A 314 -16.29 -12.98 17.48
CA TYR A 314 -15.83 -11.59 17.49
C TYR A 314 -16.84 -10.63 16.87
N GLY A 315 -18.13 -11.00 16.84
CA GLY A 315 -19.22 -10.22 16.27
C GLY A 315 -19.60 -10.65 14.84
N ALA A 316 -20.10 -9.71 14.04
CA ALA A 316 -20.50 -10.00 12.66
C ALA A 316 -19.29 -10.29 11.77
N ALA A 317 -19.42 -11.32 10.93
CA ALA A 317 -18.38 -11.78 10.03
C ALA A 317 -18.95 -12.17 8.66
N ARG A 318 -18.06 -12.20 7.66
CA ARG A 318 -18.34 -12.69 6.30
C ARG A 318 -17.35 -13.78 5.95
N VAL A 319 -17.78 -14.82 5.26
CA VAL A 319 -16.87 -15.81 4.66
C VAL A 319 -16.58 -15.39 3.22
N ILE A 320 -15.31 -15.32 2.84
CA ILE A 320 -14.87 -14.96 1.49
C ILE A 320 -13.95 -16.04 0.91
N GLU A 321 -14.09 -16.31 -0.38
CA GLU A 321 -13.20 -17.16 -1.19
C GLU A 321 -12.51 -16.27 -2.24
N PRO A 322 -11.48 -15.48 -1.86
CA PRO A 322 -10.93 -14.42 -2.71
C PRO A 322 -10.18 -14.92 -3.95
N ALA A 323 -9.81 -16.20 -3.99
CA ALA A 323 -9.26 -16.88 -5.17
C ALA A 323 -10.31 -17.79 -5.87
N GLY A 324 -11.58 -17.69 -5.49
CA GLY A 324 -12.66 -18.57 -5.96
C GLY A 324 -12.69 -19.93 -5.24
N GLY A 325 -13.60 -20.80 -5.67
CA GLY A 325 -13.97 -22.07 -5.02
C GLY A 325 -12.93 -23.21 -5.03
N GLY A 326 -11.64 -22.89 -5.14
CA GLY A 326 -10.55 -23.85 -5.01
C GLY A 326 -9.38 -23.34 -4.17
N GLY A 327 -9.43 -22.07 -3.75
CA GLY A 327 -8.40 -21.45 -2.92
C GLY A 327 -8.77 -21.37 -1.44
N PRO A 328 -7.92 -20.73 -0.62
CA PRO A 328 -8.19 -20.53 0.80
C PRO A 328 -9.44 -19.67 1.02
N ALA A 329 -10.22 -20.03 2.03
CA ALA A 329 -11.36 -19.25 2.50
C ALA A 329 -11.02 -18.52 3.80
N PHE A 330 -11.57 -17.32 3.97
CA PHE A 330 -11.36 -16.50 5.17
C PHE A 330 -12.68 -16.04 5.75
N MET A 331 -12.84 -16.19 7.06
CA MET A 331 -13.87 -15.48 7.82
C MET A 331 -13.29 -14.11 8.20
N VAL A 332 -13.81 -13.03 7.61
CA VAL A 332 -13.32 -11.65 7.79
C VAL A 332 -14.29 -10.82 8.65
N PHE A 333 -13.71 -9.95 9.49
CA PHE A 333 -14.43 -9.13 10.47
C PHE A 333 -14.35 -7.64 10.12
N LYS A 334 -14.83 -6.77 11.02
CA LYS A 334 -14.80 -5.32 10.82
C LYS A 334 -13.37 -4.78 10.65
N ASN A 335 -12.40 -5.30 11.39
CA ASN A 335 -10.99 -4.91 11.22
C ASN A 335 -10.46 -5.15 9.80
N PHE A 336 -11.00 -6.11 9.04
CA PHE A 336 -10.70 -6.23 7.60
C PHE A 336 -11.13 -5.00 6.81
N ASP A 337 -12.34 -4.49 7.05
CA ASP A 337 -12.84 -3.28 6.38
C ASP A 337 -12.03 -2.05 6.78
N VAL A 338 -11.55 -2.00 8.04
CA VAL A 338 -10.68 -0.92 8.52
C VAL A 338 -9.35 -0.91 7.76
N ILE A 339 -8.72 -2.08 7.53
CA ILE A 339 -7.52 -2.16 6.69
C ILE A 339 -7.82 -1.72 5.26
N LYS A 340 -8.99 -2.10 4.72
CA LYS A 340 -9.42 -1.66 3.38
C LYS A 340 -9.63 -0.14 3.26
N ARG A 341 -9.76 0.59 4.38
CA ARG A 341 -9.75 2.06 4.35
C ARG A 341 -8.38 2.62 3.99
N TYR A 342 -7.32 1.94 4.42
CA TYR A 342 -5.94 2.31 4.10
C TYR A 342 -5.63 2.08 2.60
N ASN A 343 -6.03 0.92 2.07
CA ASN A 343 -6.03 0.61 0.63
C ASN A 343 -7.16 -0.37 0.30
N ASN A 344 -8.03 -0.01 -0.66
CA ASN A 344 -9.29 -0.70 -0.89
C ASN A 344 -9.17 -2.05 -1.66
N ALA A 345 -7.98 -2.61 -1.79
CA ALA A 345 -7.78 -3.93 -2.37
C ALA A 345 -7.99 -5.06 -1.34
N THR A 346 -8.76 -6.09 -1.71
CA THR A 346 -8.95 -7.28 -0.87
C THR A 346 -7.63 -8.01 -0.62
N SER A 347 -6.78 -8.15 -1.65
CA SER A 347 -5.46 -8.76 -1.53
C SER A 347 -4.57 -7.98 -0.54
N TYR A 348 -4.60 -6.65 -0.58
CA TYR A 348 -3.89 -5.80 0.37
C TYR A 348 -4.34 -6.04 1.81
N ALA A 349 -5.65 -6.09 2.05
CA ALA A 349 -6.16 -6.31 3.41
C ALA A 349 -5.79 -7.69 3.96
N ILE A 350 -5.82 -8.73 3.12
CA ILE A 350 -5.31 -10.06 3.48
C ILE A 350 -3.79 -9.99 3.70
N GLY A 351 -3.05 -9.25 2.87
CA GLY A 351 -1.60 -9.10 2.98
C GLY A 351 -1.16 -8.44 4.30
N VAL A 352 -1.75 -7.31 4.67
CA VAL A 352 -1.49 -6.64 5.96
C VAL A 352 -1.87 -7.56 7.13
N GLY A 353 -3.08 -8.15 7.09
CA GLY A 353 -3.54 -9.04 8.15
C GLY A 353 -2.63 -10.24 8.32
N HIS A 354 -2.34 -10.94 7.23
CA HIS A 354 -1.48 -12.11 7.23
C HIS A 354 -0.04 -11.78 7.63
N LEU A 355 0.54 -10.68 7.12
CA LEU A 355 1.87 -10.23 7.56
C LEU A 355 1.89 -9.93 9.07
N GLY A 356 0.84 -9.28 9.59
CA GLY A 356 0.68 -9.05 11.03
C GLY A 356 0.67 -10.34 11.84
N ASP A 357 -0.09 -11.34 11.41
CA ASP A 357 -0.12 -12.68 12.04
C ASP A 357 1.27 -13.34 11.99
N ARG A 358 1.95 -13.29 10.85
CA ARG A 358 3.29 -13.86 10.66
C ARG A 358 4.32 -13.16 11.55
N ILE A 359 4.28 -11.83 11.68
CA ILE A 359 5.13 -11.07 12.62
C ILE A 359 4.82 -11.50 14.05
N ALA A 360 3.56 -11.77 14.38
CA ALA A 360 3.12 -12.25 15.70
C ALA A 360 3.56 -13.66 16.06
N GLY A 361 4.09 -14.43 15.11
CA GLY A 361 4.48 -15.83 15.31
C GLY A 361 3.53 -16.83 14.66
N GLY A 362 2.48 -16.37 13.98
CA GLY A 362 1.59 -17.22 13.19
C GLY A 362 2.32 -17.90 12.02
N GLY A 363 1.77 -19.04 11.60
CA GLY A 363 2.24 -19.79 10.43
C GLY A 363 1.74 -19.21 9.10
N PRO A 364 2.20 -19.75 7.96
CA PRO A 364 1.64 -19.43 6.64
C PRO A 364 0.17 -19.86 6.53
N ILE A 365 -0.53 -19.31 5.54
CA ILE A 365 -1.84 -19.81 5.10
C ILE A 365 -1.71 -21.30 4.77
N ARG A 366 -2.67 -22.11 5.24
CA ARG A 366 -2.62 -23.57 5.14
C ARG A 366 -3.33 -24.13 3.91
N GLY A 367 -4.35 -23.43 3.42
CA GLY A 367 -5.08 -23.77 2.22
C GLY A 367 -4.19 -23.67 0.98
N SER A 368 -4.44 -24.56 0.03
CA SER A 368 -3.77 -24.52 -1.28
C SER A 368 -4.45 -23.49 -2.18
N PHE A 369 -3.68 -22.81 -3.02
CA PHE A 369 -4.19 -22.02 -4.14
C PHE A 369 -4.33 -22.84 -5.43
N GLY A 370 -3.89 -24.11 -5.39
CA GLY A 370 -3.76 -24.96 -6.57
C GLY A 370 -2.54 -24.60 -7.41
N PRO A 371 -2.29 -25.35 -8.51
CA PRO A 371 -1.29 -24.96 -9.48
C PRO A 371 -1.75 -23.74 -10.30
N ASP A 372 -0.78 -22.97 -10.80
CA ASP A 372 -1.00 -21.91 -11.77
C ASP A 372 -1.41 -22.45 -13.16
N PRO A 373 -1.70 -21.60 -14.15
CA PRO A 373 -2.06 -22.04 -15.50
C PRO A 373 -1.01 -22.93 -16.20
N GLN A 374 0.24 -22.90 -15.75
CA GLN A 374 1.37 -23.70 -16.24
C GLN A 374 1.50 -25.02 -15.46
N GLY A 375 0.58 -25.28 -14.53
CA GLY A 375 0.55 -26.45 -13.68
C GLY A 375 1.53 -26.38 -12.51
N LEU A 376 2.22 -25.25 -12.30
CA LEU A 376 3.25 -25.12 -11.26
C LEU A 376 2.61 -24.66 -9.95
N THR A 377 2.99 -25.29 -8.85
CA THR A 377 2.72 -24.75 -7.51
C THR A 377 3.66 -23.58 -7.22
N LEU A 378 3.32 -22.71 -6.25
CA LEU A 378 4.24 -21.66 -5.78
C LEU A 378 5.62 -22.22 -5.44
N ASP A 379 5.65 -23.39 -4.81
CA ASP A 379 6.90 -24.01 -4.43
C ASP A 379 7.71 -24.58 -5.61
N ASP A 380 7.04 -25.02 -6.68
CA ASP A 380 7.73 -25.34 -7.94
C ASP A 380 8.37 -24.09 -8.55
N ARG A 381 7.65 -22.96 -8.54
CA ARG A 381 8.16 -21.67 -9.04
C ARG A 381 9.36 -21.20 -8.22
N LYS A 382 9.30 -21.32 -6.90
CA LYS A 382 10.46 -21.06 -6.01
C LYS A 382 11.63 -21.99 -6.30
N ASP A 383 11.37 -23.25 -6.66
CA ASP A 383 12.42 -24.21 -7.01
C ASP A 383 13.10 -23.87 -8.33
N ILE A 384 12.33 -23.43 -9.32
CA ILE A 384 12.87 -22.86 -10.57
C ILE A 384 13.80 -21.70 -10.25
N GLN A 385 13.35 -20.72 -9.46
CA GLN A 385 14.15 -19.55 -9.10
C GLN A 385 15.46 -19.94 -8.40
N ARG A 386 15.38 -20.75 -7.34
CA ARG A 386 16.59 -21.25 -6.61
C ARG A 386 17.60 -21.91 -7.54
N ARG A 387 17.12 -22.76 -8.45
CA ARG A 387 17.98 -23.52 -9.36
C ARG A 387 18.60 -22.65 -10.45
N LEU A 388 17.87 -21.66 -10.95
CA LEU A 388 18.41 -20.65 -11.87
C LEU A 388 19.53 -19.86 -11.18
N THR A 389 19.27 -19.32 -9.98
CA THR A 389 20.29 -18.58 -9.20
C THR A 389 21.53 -19.43 -8.94
N ALA A 390 21.34 -20.69 -8.54
CA ALA A 390 22.45 -21.63 -8.29
C ALA A 390 23.27 -21.93 -9.54
N LYS A 391 22.69 -21.80 -10.73
CA LYS A 391 23.37 -21.96 -12.03
C LYS A 391 23.93 -20.64 -12.59
N GLY A 392 23.89 -19.55 -11.83
CA GLY A 392 24.43 -18.25 -12.21
C GLY A 392 23.46 -17.33 -12.95
N PHE A 393 22.17 -17.70 -13.04
CA PHE A 393 21.12 -16.88 -13.65
C PHE A 393 20.31 -16.19 -12.55
N ASP A 394 20.62 -14.92 -12.27
CA ASP A 394 20.04 -14.19 -11.14
C ASP A 394 18.56 -13.86 -11.34
N THR A 395 17.73 -14.32 -10.41
CA THR A 395 16.27 -14.14 -10.39
C THR A 395 15.81 -13.01 -9.48
N ASP A 396 16.72 -12.35 -8.77
CA ASP A 396 16.43 -11.29 -7.77
C ASP A 396 15.54 -11.79 -6.62
N GLY A 397 15.79 -13.03 -6.18
CA GLY A 397 15.07 -13.66 -5.07
C GLY A 397 14.41 -14.99 -5.41
N THR A 398 13.65 -15.51 -4.43
CA THR A 398 13.00 -16.84 -4.46
C THR A 398 11.59 -16.80 -3.88
N ASP A 399 10.83 -15.77 -4.25
CA ASP A 399 9.45 -15.55 -3.79
C ASP A 399 8.41 -16.43 -4.50
N GLY A 400 8.77 -17.02 -5.64
CA GLY A 400 7.90 -17.82 -6.50
C GLY A 400 7.10 -16.99 -7.50
N VAL A 401 7.27 -15.67 -7.52
CA VAL A 401 6.60 -14.78 -8.47
C VAL A 401 7.48 -14.62 -9.72
N ILE A 402 6.97 -15.07 -10.86
CA ILE A 402 7.70 -14.98 -12.13
C ILE A 402 7.50 -13.59 -12.72
N GLY A 403 8.33 -12.65 -12.30
CA GLY A 403 8.42 -11.30 -12.87
C GLY A 403 9.55 -11.17 -13.89
N ALA A 404 9.72 -9.96 -14.43
CA ALA A 404 10.68 -9.65 -15.50
C ALA A 404 12.12 -10.15 -15.25
N LYS A 405 12.60 -10.14 -14.00
CA LYS A 405 13.92 -10.68 -13.63
C LYS A 405 13.97 -12.20 -13.71
N SER A 406 12.96 -12.89 -13.19
CA SER A 406 12.83 -14.34 -13.34
C SER A 406 12.70 -14.72 -14.83
N GLU A 407 11.87 -14.02 -15.59
CA GLU A 407 11.75 -14.26 -17.04
C GLU A 407 13.07 -14.03 -17.79
N ALA A 408 13.83 -12.99 -17.45
CA ALA A 408 15.14 -12.72 -18.05
C ALA A 408 16.16 -13.82 -17.69
N ALA A 409 16.17 -14.27 -16.44
CA ALA A 409 17.01 -15.38 -15.99
C ALA A 409 16.65 -16.68 -16.72
N ILE A 410 15.36 -16.95 -16.92
CA ILE A 410 14.86 -18.10 -17.69
C ILE A 410 15.35 -17.99 -19.15
N ARG A 411 15.15 -16.84 -19.81
CA ARG A 411 15.60 -16.61 -21.19
C ARG A 411 17.10 -16.82 -21.36
N ALA A 412 17.89 -16.35 -20.40
CA ALA A 412 19.34 -16.51 -20.40
C ALA A 412 19.76 -17.99 -20.19
N PHE A 413 19.10 -18.70 -19.28
CA PHE A 413 19.33 -20.14 -19.08
C PHE A 413 18.96 -20.94 -20.33
N GLU A 414 17.80 -20.67 -20.93
CA GLU A 414 17.33 -21.31 -22.15
C GLU A 414 18.35 -21.12 -23.30
N ALA A 415 18.78 -19.87 -23.52
CA ALA A 415 19.77 -19.55 -24.56
C ALA A 415 21.11 -20.28 -24.31
N ALA A 416 21.60 -20.30 -23.08
CA ALA A 416 22.84 -20.99 -22.72
C ALA A 416 22.77 -22.53 -22.90
N ASN A 417 21.57 -23.10 -23.00
CA ASN A 417 21.35 -24.54 -23.15
C ASN A 417 20.76 -24.92 -24.52
N GLY A 418 20.79 -24.01 -25.50
CA GLY A 418 20.28 -24.26 -26.86
C GLY A 418 18.77 -24.47 -26.93
N MET A 419 18.01 -23.95 -25.96
CA MET A 419 16.56 -24.02 -25.90
C MET A 419 15.90 -22.75 -26.49
N PRO A 420 14.63 -22.80 -26.93
CA PRO A 420 13.88 -21.60 -27.28
C PRO A 420 13.83 -20.62 -26.11
N SER A 421 14.12 -19.34 -26.35
CA SER A 421 14.15 -18.30 -25.31
C SER A 421 12.74 -17.78 -25.02
N THR A 422 11.94 -18.60 -24.33
CA THR A 422 10.54 -18.31 -24.01
C THR A 422 10.40 -17.38 -22.81
N GLY A 423 11.32 -17.46 -21.84
CA GLY A 423 11.20 -16.78 -20.56
C GLY A 423 10.10 -17.33 -19.66
N GLN A 424 9.48 -18.45 -20.00
CA GLN A 424 8.33 -18.99 -19.28
C GLN A 424 8.76 -20.04 -18.24
N ALA A 425 8.24 -19.90 -17.02
CA ALA A 425 8.35 -20.95 -16.03
C ALA A 425 7.40 -22.10 -16.41
N THR A 426 7.94 -23.30 -16.59
CA THR A 426 7.16 -24.50 -16.94
C THR A 426 7.64 -25.73 -16.15
N LYS A 427 6.79 -26.76 -16.05
CA LYS A 427 7.20 -28.06 -15.48
C LYS A 427 8.41 -28.65 -16.22
N ALA A 428 8.46 -28.49 -17.55
CA ALA A 428 9.57 -28.94 -18.37
C ALA A 428 10.87 -28.21 -18.03
N LEU A 429 10.81 -26.88 -17.85
CA LEU A 429 11.95 -26.09 -17.39
C LEU A 429 12.44 -26.57 -16.02
N LEU A 430 11.54 -26.78 -15.06
CA LEU A 430 11.91 -27.28 -13.73
C LEU A 430 12.64 -28.63 -13.82
N VAL A 431 12.17 -29.56 -14.66
CA VAL A 431 12.85 -30.84 -14.91
C VAL A 431 14.24 -30.63 -15.52
N LYS A 432 14.38 -29.71 -16.50
CA LYS A 432 15.69 -29.37 -17.09
C LYS A 432 16.66 -28.75 -16.08
N LEU A 433 16.16 -28.03 -15.09
CA LEU A 433 16.93 -27.52 -13.95
C LEU A 433 17.26 -28.61 -12.90
N GLY A 434 16.86 -29.86 -13.14
CA GLY A 434 17.07 -31.00 -12.24
C GLY A 434 16.07 -31.08 -11.09
N GLY A 435 14.95 -30.36 -11.18
CA GLY A 435 13.85 -30.40 -10.22
C GLY A 435 12.82 -31.46 -10.55
N ARG A 436 11.88 -31.67 -9.63
CA ARG A 436 10.72 -32.55 -9.79
C ARG A 436 9.45 -31.74 -9.55
N PRO A 437 8.61 -31.52 -10.57
CA PRO A 437 7.33 -30.83 -10.38
C PRO A 437 6.49 -31.53 -9.34
N ARG A 438 5.83 -30.75 -8.48
CA ARG A 438 4.88 -31.26 -7.50
C ARG A 438 3.57 -31.62 -8.19
N ALA A 439 2.90 -32.62 -7.62
CA ALA A 439 1.66 -33.19 -8.13
C ALA A 439 0.48 -32.25 -7.87
#